data_AF-R7LSP9-F1
#
_entry.id   AF-R7LSP9-F1
#
_cell.length_a   1.000
_cell.length_b   1.000
_cell.length_c   1.000
_cell.angle_alpha   90.00
_cell.angle_beta   90.00
_cell.angle_gamma   90.00
#
_symmetry.space_group_name_H-M   'P 1'
#
loop_
_entity.id
_entity.type
_entity.pdbx_description
1 polymer ?
#
loop_
_entity_poly.entity_id
_entity_poly.type
_entity_poly.pdbx_seq_one_letter_code
_entity_poly.pdbx_strand_id
1 'polypeptide(L)'
;MKLKKREAVLISIIFGGWIIYLIGLLVTYCYKFNAAEALECASFSRYVGIYIIGIIFIIIGLILDRKDITLKQLSIITCVILLISHINIIFDIKGNIESSVQQRNAYIEEVNKIKENIDENCKGIYIISIISDNTEYPGFKYFVMRYELIPIKFNYDEAYSITTNKERVSGNIAYMSYEQLKETIFNNYDYVYINDVDEEFKEEYGELFNYNVKKHNLYKVQENKLVDMYE
;
A
#
# COMPACT_ATOMS: atom_id res chain seq x y z
N MET A 1 -45.49 15.10 5.41
CA MET A 1 -45.33 14.12 4.30
C MET A 1 -45.20 12.73 4.92
N LYS A 2 -46.21 11.85 4.80
CA LYS A 2 -46.12 10.49 5.36
C LYS A 2 -45.26 9.63 4.43
N LEU A 3 -44.17 9.06 4.94
CA LEU A 3 -43.36 8.07 4.22
C LEU A 3 -44.21 6.86 3.88
N LYS A 4 -44.08 6.32 2.66
CA LYS A 4 -44.71 5.04 2.31
C LYS A 4 -44.06 3.94 3.17
N LYS A 5 -44.82 2.91 3.55
CA LYS A 5 -44.32 1.78 4.37
C LYS A 5 -43.01 1.18 3.82
N ARG A 6 -42.89 1.08 2.48
CA ARG A 6 -41.66 0.63 1.79
C ARG A 6 -40.45 1.54 2.06
N GLU A 7 -40.65 2.85 1.99
CA GLU A 7 -39.58 3.84 2.19
C GLU A 7 -39.11 3.85 3.65
N ALA A 8 -40.04 3.75 4.60
CA ALA A 8 -39.71 3.64 6.02
C ALA A 8 -38.88 2.38 6.32
N VAL A 9 -39.27 1.22 5.76
CA VAL A 9 -38.50 -0.03 5.93
C VAL A 9 -37.10 0.07 5.34
N LEU A 10 -36.95 0.64 4.14
CA LEU A 10 -35.64 0.82 3.50
C LEU A 10 -34.74 1.74 4.32
N ILE A 11 -35.27 2.85 4.82
CA ILE A 11 -34.53 3.78 5.70
C ILE A 11 -34.07 3.03 6.97
N SER A 12 -34.96 2.27 7.61
CA SER A 12 -34.60 1.47 8.80
C SER A 12 -33.50 0.44 8.51
N ILE A 13 -33.55 -0.24 7.37
CA ILE A 13 -32.50 -1.20 6.96
C ILE A 13 -31.17 -0.48 6.75
N ILE A 14 -31.16 0.67 6.07
CA ILE A 14 -29.94 1.43 5.80
C ILE A 14 -29.30 1.92 7.10
N PHE A 15 -30.08 2.53 8.00
CA PHE A 15 -29.57 3.05 9.27
C PHE A 15 -29.16 1.92 10.22
N GLY A 16 -29.96 0.85 10.32
CA GLY A 16 -29.61 -0.32 11.12
C GLY A 16 -28.35 -1.01 10.60
N GLY A 17 -28.24 -1.18 9.29
CA GLY A 17 -27.05 -1.69 8.62
C GLY A 17 -25.82 -0.81 8.85
N TRP A 18 -26.00 0.51 8.92
CA TRP A 18 -24.89 1.43 9.14
C TRP A 18 -24.33 1.28 10.56
N ILE A 19 -25.20 1.18 11.55
CA ILE A 19 -24.80 0.95 12.95
C ILE A 19 -24.04 -0.39 13.05
N ILE A 20 -24.57 -1.45 12.47
CA ILE A 20 -23.92 -2.77 12.45
C ILE A 20 -22.56 -2.68 11.77
N TYR A 21 -22.49 -1.98 10.63
CA TYR A 21 -21.24 -1.76 9.88
C TYR A 21 -20.20 -1.02 10.72
N LEU A 22 -20.58 0.07 11.40
CA LEU A 22 -19.68 0.84 12.26
C LEU A 22 -19.17 0.04 13.45
N ILE A 23 -20.03 -0.80 14.05
CA ILE A 23 -19.60 -1.70 15.13
C ILE A 23 -18.59 -2.73 14.60
N GLY A 24 -18.86 -3.35 13.46
CA GLY A 24 -17.92 -4.29 12.83
C GLY A 24 -16.60 -3.62 12.44
N LEU A 25 -16.66 -2.38 11.96
CA LEU A 25 -15.48 -1.58 11.66
C LEU A 25 -14.67 -1.30 12.94
N LEU A 26 -15.31 -0.84 14.01
CA LEU A 26 -14.64 -0.62 15.31
C LEU A 26 -13.95 -1.89 15.81
N VAL A 27 -14.62 -3.04 15.76
CA VAL A 27 -14.02 -4.33 16.14
C VAL A 27 -12.79 -4.64 15.28
N THR A 28 -12.87 -4.39 13.97
CA THR A 28 -11.73 -4.59 13.06
C THR A 28 -10.56 -3.65 13.41
N TYR A 29 -10.85 -2.39 13.75
CA TYR A 29 -9.87 -1.43 14.24
C TYR A 29 -9.19 -1.85 15.54
N CYS A 30 -9.93 -2.44 16.49
CA CYS A 30 -9.36 -2.90 17.74
C CYS A 30 -8.51 -4.17 17.63
N TYR A 31 -8.82 -5.07 16.69
CA TYR A 31 -8.27 -6.44 16.72
C TYR A 31 -7.53 -6.88 15.45
N LYS A 32 -7.66 -6.16 14.34
CA LYS A 32 -7.11 -6.58 13.04
C LYS A 32 -6.16 -5.58 12.43
N PHE A 33 -6.43 -4.29 12.57
CA PHE A 33 -5.51 -3.28 12.08
C PHE A 33 -4.25 -3.20 12.95
N ASN A 34 -3.12 -2.91 12.29
CA ASN A 34 -1.88 -2.61 13.00
C ASN A 34 -2.03 -1.30 13.80
N ALA A 35 -1.13 -1.06 14.75
CA ALA A 35 -1.24 0.07 15.67
C ALA A 35 -1.30 1.43 14.96
N ALA A 36 -0.50 1.62 13.89
CA ALA A 36 -0.49 2.86 13.12
C ALA A 36 -1.86 3.12 12.47
N GLU A 37 -2.38 2.12 11.77
CA GLU A 37 -3.69 2.17 11.12
C GLU A 37 -4.83 2.38 12.13
N ALA A 38 -4.75 1.69 13.29
CA ALA A 38 -5.78 1.70 14.31
C ALA A 38 -5.86 3.03 15.08
N LEU A 39 -4.72 3.60 15.48
CA LEU A 39 -4.66 4.82 16.29
C LEU A 39 -4.99 6.07 15.48
N GLU A 40 -4.54 6.13 14.23
CA GLU A 40 -4.76 7.29 13.36
C GLU A 40 -6.08 7.25 12.59
N CYS A 41 -6.81 6.12 12.66
CA CYS A 41 -8.01 5.91 11.86
C CYS A 41 -7.75 6.10 10.36
N ALA A 42 -6.56 5.74 9.87
CA ALA A 42 -6.04 6.16 8.56
C ALA A 42 -6.96 5.78 7.39
N SER A 43 -7.59 4.60 7.42
CA SER A 43 -8.56 4.16 6.41
C SER A 43 -10.02 4.41 6.75
N PHE A 44 -10.34 5.07 7.86
CA PHE A 44 -11.72 5.21 8.34
C PHE A 44 -12.59 5.94 7.32
N SER A 45 -12.06 7.02 6.72
CA SER A 45 -12.71 7.79 5.67
C SER A 45 -13.06 6.92 4.45
N ARG A 46 -12.21 5.97 4.07
CA ARG A 46 -12.46 5.03 2.96
C ARG A 46 -13.61 4.08 3.29
N TYR A 47 -13.58 3.47 4.47
CA TYR A 47 -14.59 2.49 4.89
C TYR A 47 -15.96 3.13 5.13
N VAL A 48 -16.01 4.28 5.80
CA VAL A 48 -17.27 5.02 5.95
C VAL A 48 -17.74 5.59 4.62
N GLY A 49 -16.82 6.12 3.81
CA GLY A 49 -17.11 6.71 2.51
C GLY A 49 -17.86 5.77 1.57
N ILE A 50 -17.43 4.52 1.46
CA ILE A 50 -18.11 3.55 0.58
C ILE A 50 -19.55 3.25 1.04
N TYR A 51 -19.80 3.21 2.34
CA TYR A 51 -21.13 3.01 2.89
C TYR A 51 -22.03 4.22 2.56
N ILE A 52 -21.53 5.44 2.78
CA ILE A 52 -22.25 6.69 2.48
C ILE A 52 -22.58 6.81 0.98
N ILE A 53 -21.64 6.44 0.10
CA ILE A 53 -21.89 6.41 -1.35
C ILE A 53 -23.05 5.47 -1.68
N GLY A 54 -23.10 4.28 -1.06
CA GLY A 54 -24.21 3.35 -1.22
C GLY A 54 -25.57 3.96 -0.80
N ILE A 55 -25.61 4.68 0.34
CA ILE A 55 -26.82 5.39 0.78
C ILE A 55 -27.26 6.42 -0.25
N ILE A 56 -26.32 7.22 -0.79
CA ILE A 56 -26.61 8.23 -1.81
C ILE A 56 -27.24 7.58 -3.04
N PHE A 57 -26.68 6.48 -3.55
CA PHE A 57 -27.26 5.76 -4.69
C PHE A 57 -28.67 5.25 -4.43
N ILE A 58 -28.95 4.73 -3.23
CA ILE A 58 -30.30 4.29 -2.86
C ILE A 58 -31.27 5.47 -2.79
N ILE A 59 -30.86 6.59 -2.19
CA ILE A 59 -31.66 7.82 -2.13
C ILE A 59 -31.98 8.32 -3.55
N ILE A 60 -30.98 8.34 -4.45
CA ILE A 60 -31.17 8.69 -5.86
C ILE A 60 -32.20 7.76 -6.51
N GLY A 61 -32.07 6.44 -6.32
CA GLY A 61 -33.02 5.47 -6.87
C GLY A 61 -34.45 5.68 -6.36
N LEU A 62 -34.63 5.93 -5.06
CA LEU A 62 -35.94 6.21 -4.46
C LEU A 62 -36.57 7.50 -4.98
N ILE A 63 -35.74 8.50 -5.22
CA ILE A 63 -36.13 9.77 -5.83
C ILE A 63 -36.57 9.51 -7.27
N LEU A 64 -35.75 8.87 -8.10
CA LEU A 64 -36.06 8.62 -9.51
C LEU A 64 -37.30 7.74 -9.72
N ASP A 65 -37.64 6.86 -8.78
CA ASP A 65 -38.87 6.03 -8.80
C ASP A 65 -40.16 6.86 -8.59
N ARG A 66 -40.04 8.13 -8.18
CA ARG A 66 -41.19 9.02 -7.97
C ARG A 66 -41.67 9.59 -9.30
N LYS A 67 -42.85 9.13 -9.75
CA LYS A 67 -43.50 9.59 -10.98
C LYS A 67 -43.88 11.08 -10.97
N ASP A 68 -43.89 11.71 -9.80
CA ASP A 68 -44.28 13.09 -9.54
C ASP A 68 -43.10 14.06 -9.41
N ILE A 69 -41.86 13.60 -9.66
CA ILE A 69 -40.69 14.48 -9.62
C ILE A 69 -40.69 15.45 -10.79
N THR A 70 -40.55 16.73 -10.44
CA THR A 70 -40.34 17.80 -11.40
C THR A 70 -38.86 17.93 -11.76
N LEU A 71 -38.57 18.43 -12.96
CA LEU A 71 -37.20 18.70 -13.41
C LEU A 71 -36.43 19.62 -12.45
N LYS A 72 -37.14 20.60 -11.85
CA LYS A 72 -36.58 21.50 -10.82
C LYS A 72 -36.11 20.75 -9.57
N GLN A 73 -36.89 19.80 -9.07
CA GLN A 73 -36.51 18.99 -7.92
C GLN A 73 -35.31 18.10 -8.25
N LEU A 74 -35.32 17.48 -9.43
CA LEU A 74 -34.19 16.68 -9.92
C LEU A 74 -32.92 17.52 -10.00
N SER A 75 -32.98 18.74 -10.55
CA SER A 75 -31.84 19.66 -10.60
C SER A 75 -31.31 20.02 -9.21
N ILE A 76 -32.19 20.29 -8.23
CA ILE A 76 -31.77 20.58 -6.85
C ILE A 76 -31.05 19.38 -6.24
N ILE A 77 -31.59 18.17 -6.43
CA ILE A 77 -31.00 16.93 -5.91
C ILE A 77 -29.62 16.69 -6.53
N THR A 78 -29.49 16.86 -7.85
CA THR A 78 -28.21 16.80 -8.55
C THR A 78 -27.24 17.84 -8.00
N CYS A 79 -27.66 19.09 -7.80
CA CYS A 79 -26.79 20.12 -7.19
C CYS A 79 -26.35 19.75 -5.78
N VAL A 80 -27.24 19.21 -4.94
CA VAL A 80 -26.90 18.76 -3.58
C VAL A 80 -25.91 17.59 -3.62
N ILE A 81 -26.11 16.62 -4.51
CA ILE A 81 -25.17 15.51 -4.70
C ILE A 81 -23.82 16.06 -5.16
N LEU A 82 -23.78 17.00 -6.10
CA LEU A 82 -22.54 17.61 -6.57
C LEU A 82 -21.83 18.41 -5.47
N LEU A 83 -22.57 19.08 -4.58
CA LEU A 83 -22.00 19.82 -3.45
C LEU A 83 -21.47 18.92 -2.33
N ILE A 84 -22.10 17.76 -2.10
CA ILE A 84 -21.70 16.80 -1.06
C ILE A 84 -20.66 15.81 -1.58
N SER A 85 -20.71 15.48 -2.88
CA SER A 85 -19.67 14.71 -3.52
C SER A 85 -18.37 15.47 -3.37
N HIS A 86 -17.32 14.80 -2.93
CA HIS A 86 -15.96 15.32 -3.01
C HIS A 86 -15.57 15.41 -4.49
N ILE A 87 -16.19 16.29 -5.28
CA ILE A 87 -15.87 16.55 -6.69
C ILE A 87 -14.40 16.96 -6.82
N ASN A 88 -13.80 17.46 -5.74
CA ASN A 88 -12.37 17.63 -5.63
C ASN A 88 -11.63 16.36 -6.09
N ILE A 89 -12.08 15.14 -5.79
CA ILE A 89 -11.48 13.90 -6.30
C ILE A 89 -11.38 13.88 -7.82
N ILE A 90 -12.36 14.38 -8.57
CA ILE A 90 -12.35 14.43 -10.04
C ILE A 90 -11.34 15.46 -10.55
N PHE A 91 -11.22 16.60 -9.86
CA PHE A 91 -10.25 17.64 -10.21
C PHE A 91 -8.82 17.33 -9.73
N ASP A 92 -8.69 16.49 -8.70
CA ASP A 92 -7.44 16.12 -8.05
C ASP A 92 -6.79 14.87 -8.70
N ILE A 93 -7.43 14.28 -9.71
CA ILE A 93 -6.84 13.19 -10.51
C ILE A 93 -5.52 13.66 -11.13
N LYS A 94 -5.48 14.89 -11.67
CA LYS A 94 -4.27 15.44 -12.30
C LYS A 94 -3.18 15.79 -11.27
N GLY A 95 -3.55 16.40 -10.14
CA GLY A 95 -2.60 16.76 -9.07
C GLY A 95 -1.91 15.52 -8.49
N ASN A 96 -2.67 14.44 -8.30
CA ASN A 96 -2.12 13.16 -7.85
C ASN A 96 -1.17 12.52 -8.86
N ILE A 97 -1.39 12.68 -10.17
CA ILE A 97 -0.48 12.15 -11.19
C ILE A 97 0.85 12.91 -11.19
N GLU A 98 0.82 14.24 -11.23
CA GLU A 98 2.05 15.05 -11.24
C GLU A 98 2.85 14.85 -9.95
N SER A 99 2.18 14.86 -8.80
CA SER A 99 2.82 14.57 -7.51
C SER A 99 3.43 13.17 -7.49
N SER A 100 2.70 12.15 -7.99
CA SER A 100 3.23 10.79 -8.07
C SER A 100 4.45 10.70 -8.99
N VAL A 101 4.44 11.34 -10.15
CA VAL A 101 5.59 11.40 -11.06
C VAL A 101 6.78 12.10 -10.40
N GLN A 102 6.56 13.24 -9.73
CA GLN A 102 7.62 13.96 -9.02
C GLN A 102 8.25 13.13 -7.90
N GLN A 103 7.44 12.44 -7.10
CA GLN A 103 7.94 11.57 -6.03
C GLN A 103 8.74 10.38 -6.58
N ARG A 104 8.33 9.79 -7.71
CA ARG A 104 9.08 8.67 -8.32
C ARG A 104 10.36 9.13 -9.02
N ASN A 105 10.36 10.32 -9.62
CA ASN A 105 11.53 10.89 -10.29
C ASN A 105 12.74 11.01 -9.36
N ALA A 106 12.53 11.15 -8.05
CA ALA A 106 13.61 11.16 -7.05
C ALA A 106 14.45 9.87 -7.04
N TYR A 107 13.96 8.77 -7.62
CA TYR A 107 14.63 7.47 -7.63
C TYR A 107 15.02 7.00 -9.04
N ILE A 108 14.74 7.80 -10.09
CA ILE A 108 14.88 7.32 -11.47
C ILE A 108 16.33 7.06 -11.87
N GLU A 109 17.28 7.84 -11.35
CA GLU A 109 18.71 7.64 -11.60
C GLU A 109 19.17 6.30 -11.04
N GLU A 110 18.72 5.95 -9.83
CA GLU A 110 19.05 4.69 -9.18
C GLU A 110 18.39 3.48 -9.87
N VAL A 111 17.13 3.63 -10.29
CA VAL A 111 16.43 2.64 -11.12
C VAL A 111 17.21 2.38 -12.41
N ASN A 112 17.64 3.44 -13.11
CA ASN A 112 18.39 3.32 -14.35
C ASN A 112 19.73 2.63 -14.12
N LYS A 113 20.44 2.99 -13.04
CA LYS A 113 21.68 2.31 -12.65
C LYS A 113 21.48 0.81 -12.44
N ILE A 114 20.39 0.39 -11.81
CA ILE A 114 20.07 -1.05 -11.70
C ILE A 114 19.83 -1.66 -13.08
N LYS A 115 18.99 -1.04 -13.92
CA LYS A 115 18.68 -1.55 -15.26
C LYS A 115 19.92 -1.73 -16.15
N GLU A 116 20.91 -0.86 -16.00
CA GLU A 116 22.18 -0.92 -16.74
C GLU A 116 23.11 -2.05 -16.26
N ASN A 117 22.94 -2.55 -15.02
CA ASN A 117 23.85 -3.51 -14.39
C ASN A 117 23.24 -4.92 -14.21
N ILE A 118 21.98 -5.11 -14.60
CA ILE A 118 21.34 -6.43 -14.58
C ILE A 118 21.45 -7.12 -15.94
N ASP A 119 21.49 -8.45 -15.91
CA ASP A 119 21.47 -9.26 -17.12
C ASP A 119 20.10 -9.17 -17.83
N GLU A 120 20.08 -9.22 -19.16
CA GLU A 120 18.85 -9.10 -19.98
C GLU A 120 17.77 -10.14 -19.62
N ASN A 121 18.19 -11.33 -19.18
CA ASN A 121 17.31 -12.43 -18.77
C ASN A 121 17.21 -12.58 -17.24
N CYS A 122 17.35 -11.48 -16.49
CA CYS A 122 17.25 -11.45 -15.04
C CYS A 122 15.93 -12.10 -14.56
N LYS A 123 16.05 -13.20 -13.80
CA LYS A 123 14.94 -13.93 -13.19
C LYS A 123 14.26 -13.14 -12.10
N GLY A 124 15.00 -12.30 -11.37
CA GLY A 124 14.47 -11.48 -10.30
C GLY A 124 15.53 -10.78 -9.45
N ILE A 125 15.07 -9.74 -8.75
CA ILE A 125 15.85 -8.94 -7.80
C ILE A 125 15.17 -9.02 -6.42
N TYR A 126 15.90 -9.45 -5.39
CA TYR A 126 15.43 -9.38 -4.01
C TYR A 126 15.74 -7.98 -3.44
N ILE A 127 14.74 -7.23 -2.98
CA ILE A 127 14.96 -5.89 -2.40
C ILE A 127 14.88 -5.96 -0.89
N ILE A 128 15.94 -5.49 -0.22
CA ILE A 128 16.01 -5.35 1.24
C ILE A 128 15.85 -3.87 1.61
N SER A 129 14.82 -3.55 2.39
CA SER A 129 14.58 -2.21 2.93
C SER A 129 14.29 -2.32 4.42
N ILE A 130 15.34 -2.33 5.24
CA ILE A 130 15.20 -2.45 6.69
C ILE A 130 14.54 -1.19 7.26
N ILE A 131 13.42 -1.39 7.96
CA ILE A 131 12.73 -0.32 8.68
C ILE A 131 13.42 -0.13 10.04
N SER A 132 14.04 1.04 10.21
CA SER A 132 14.54 1.54 11.49
C SER A 132 13.68 2.69 12.01
N ASP A 133 13.80 3.02 13.30
CA ASP A 133 13.03 4.09 13.96
C ASP A 133 13.17 5.47 13.29
N ASN A 134 14.25 5.68 12.53
CA ASN A 134 14.53 6.93 11.81
C ASN A 134 14.09 6.90 10.33
N THR A 135 13.37 5.87 9.89
CA THR A 135 12.98 5.72 8.49
C THR A 135 11.76 6.59 8.18
N GLU A 136 12.00 7.72 7.53
CA GLU A 136 10.92 8.58 7.03
C GLU A 136 10.23 7.86 5.85
N TYR A 137 8.94 7.54 6.00
CA TYR A 137 8.13 6.79 5.03
C TYR A 137 8.65 5.37 4.69
N PRO A 138 8.60 4.43 5.66
CA PRO A 138 9.10 3.08 5.46
C PRO A 138 8.39 2.39 4.28
N GLY A 139 9.17 1.92 3.30
CA GLY A 139 8.67 1.14 2.18
C GLY A 139 8.26 1.90 0.93
N PHE A 140 8.14 3.24 0.97
CA PHE A 140 7.78 4.01 -0.21
C PHE A 140 8.74 3.74 -1.37
N LYS A 141 10.04 3.87 -1.11
CA LYS A 141 11.08 3.56 -2.10
C LYS A 141 11.03 2.11 -2.58
N TYR A 142 10.77 1.13 -1.71
CA TYR A 142 10.58 -0.27 -2.11
C TYR A 142 9.48 -0.42 -3.19
N PHE A 143 8.32 0.22 -2.99
CA PHE A 143 7.23 0.17 -3.95
C PHE A 143 7.55 0.92 -5.25
N VAL A 144 8.23 2.07 -5.18
CA VAL A 144 8.66 2.81 -6.38
C VAL A 144 9.64 1.97 -7.21
N MET A 145 10.65 1.39 -6.58
CA MET A 145 11.64 0.55 -7.27
C MET A 145 10.96 -0.62 -7.99
N ARG A 146 10.04 -1.32 -7.31
CA ARG A 146 9.27 -2.41 -7.92
C ARG A 146 8.46 -1.95 -9.13
N TYR A 147 7.77 -0.82 -9.02
CA TYR A 147 6.95 -0.27 -10.10
C TYR A 147 7.81 0.08 -11.33
N GLU A 148 8.93 0.76 -11.14
CA GLU A 148 9.77 1.24 -12.24
C GLU A 148 10.63 0.15 -12.90
N LEU A 149 10.81 -1.00 -12.23
CA LEU A 149 11.61 -2.14 -12.71
C LEU A 149 10.77 -3.31 -13.25
N ILE A 150 9.45 -3.17 -13.37
CA ILE A 150 8.59 -4.14 -14.09
C ILE A 150 9.16 -4.38 -15.50
N PRO A 151 9.22 -5.63 -16.02
CA PRO A 151 8.52 -6.83 -15.53
C PRO A 151 9.35 -7.77 -14.63
N ILE A 152 10.45 -7.30 -14.05
CA ILE A 152 11.34 -8.13 -13.22
C ILE A 152 10.59 -8.69 -11.99
N LYS A 153 10.88 -9.93 -11.59
CA LYS A 153 10.33 -10.54 -10.37
C LYS A 153 11.00 -9.94 -9.12
N PHE A 154 10.21 -9.69 -8.09
CA PHE A 154 10.69 -9.21 -6.78
C PHE A 154 10.23 -10.14 -5.66
N ASN A 155 10.78 -9.93 -4.45
CA ASN A 155 10.25 -10.55 -3.24
C ASN A 155 8.76 -10.24 -3.07
N TYR A 156 7.97 -11.29 -2.94
CA TYR A 156 6.51 -11.23 -2.94
C TYR A 156 6.01 -11.45 -1.52
N ASP A 157 6.05 -10.40 -0.72
CA ASP A 157 5.38 -10.34 0.59
C ASP A 157 5.08 -8.90 0.97
N GLU A 158 4.06 -8.71 1.81
CA GLU A 158 3.73 -7.42 2.45
C GLU A 158 4.89 -6.91 3.33
N ALA A 159 5.80 -7.80 3.72
CA ALA A 159 7.01 -7.48 4.44
C ALA A 159 8.22 -7.31 3.51
N TYR A 160 8.71 -6.07 3.41
CA TYR A 160 9.93 -5.68 2.68
C TYR A 160 11.13 -5.43 3.61
N SER A 161 10.88 -5.49 4.93
CA SER A 161 11.90 -5.48 5.98
C SER A 161 11.95 -6.87 6.62
N ILE A 162 13.14 -7.30 7.01
CA ILE A 162 13.37 -8.59 7.66
C ILE A 162 14.18 -8.42 8.93
N THR A 163 14.00 -9.32 9.89
CA THR A 163 14.71 -9.32 11.18
C THR A 163 14.83 -10.75 11.71
N THR A 164 15.90 -11.02 12.47
CA THR A 164 16.01 -12.26 13.26
C THR A 164 15.39 -12.09 14.66
N ASN A 165 14.92 -10.89 15.03
CA ASN A 165 14.22 -10.63 16.28
C ASN A 165 12.70 -10.78 16.12
N LYS A 166 12.15 -11.84 16.73
CA LYS A 166 10.71 -12.14 16.70
C LYS A 166 9.83 -11.05 17.32
N GLU A 167 10.37 -10.23 18.22
CA GLU A 167 9.63 -9.15 18.88
C GLU A 167 9.47 -7.91 17.97
N ARG A 168 10.36 -7.74 16.98
CA ARG A 168 10.28 -6.66 15.98
C ARG A 168 9.29 -6.95 14.84
N VAL A 169 8.76 -8.18 14.76
CA VAL A 169 7.83 -8.59 13.71
C VAL A 169 6.56 -7.76 13.78
N SER A 170 6.22 -7.13 12.66
CA SER A 170 5.04 -6.28 12.49
C SER A 170 4.65 -6.29 11.01
N GLY A 171 3.50 -5.73 10.63
CA GLY A 171 2.92 -5.90 9.28
C GLY A 171 3.92 -5.87 8.10
N ASN A 172 4.88 -4.93 8.12
CA ASN A 172 5.88 -4.77 7.05
C ASN A 172 7.28 -5.36 7.38
N ILE A 173 7.46 -5.95 8.56
CA ILE A 173 8.70 -6.54 9.09
C ILE A 173 8.47 -8.04 9.33
N ALA A 174 9.07 -8.89 8.51
CA ALA A 174 8.97 -10.34 8.66
C ALA A 174 10.13 -10.90 9.48
N TYR A 175 9.84 -11.95 10.26
CA TYR A 175 10.89 -12.80 10.80
C TYR A 175 11.47 -13.64 9.66
N MET A 176 12.79 -13.61 9.51
CA MET A 176 13.51 -14.47 8.58
C MET A 176 14.82 -14.87 9.26
N SER A 177 15.15 -16.17 9.28
CA SER A 177 16.48 -16.58 9.76
C SER A 177 17.53 -16.38 8.67
N TYR A 178 18.80 -16.38 9.05
CA TYR A 178 19.94 -16.36 8.12
C TYR A 178 19.79 -17.43 7.02
N GLU A 179 19.55 -18.69 7.41
CA GLU A 179 19.41 -19.80 6.45
C GLU A 179 18.18 -19.63 5.55
N GLN A 180 17.06 -19.14 6.09
CA GLN A 180 15.87 -18.87 5.29
C GLN A 180 16.11 -17.77 4.24
N LEU A 181 16.78 -16.68 4.62
CA LEU A 181 17.12 -15.60 3.70
C LEU A 181 18.06 -16.12 2.61
N LYS A 182 19.11 -16.85 3.02
CA LYS A 182 20.09 -17.47 2.13
C LYS A 182 19.40 -18.37 1.10
N GLU A 183 18.66 -19.37 1.55
CA GLU A 183 17.92 -20.27 0.65
C GLU A 183 16.96 -19.51 -0.27
N THR A 184 16.27 -18.49 0.25
CA THR A 184 15.34 -17.68 -0.55
C THR A 184 16.07 -16.94 -1.67
N ILE A 185 17.17 -16.25 -1.36
CA ILE A 185 17.95 -15.48 -2.32
C ILE A 185 18.57 -16.41 -3.37
N PHE A 186 19.38 -17.38 -2.95
CA PHE A 186 20.20 -18.19 -3.85
C PHE A 186 19.39 -19.10 -4.76
N ASN A 187 18.17 -19.49 -4.37
CA ASN A 187 17.33 -20.37 -5.17
C ASN A 187 16.40 -19.61 -6.14
N ASN A 188 16.07 -18.34 -5.87
CA ASN A 188 14.95 -17.67 -6.55
C ASN A 188 15.28 -16.35 -7.24
N TYR A 189 16.46 -15.77 -7.02
CA TYR A 189 16.83 -14.44 -7.49
C TYR A 189 18.25 -14.44 -8.07
N ASP A 190 18.49 -13.56 -9.05
CA ASP A 190 19.83 -13.38 -9.64
C ASP A 190 20.57 -12.20 -9.00
N TYR A 191 19.83 -11.28 -8.36
CA TYR A 191 20.37 -10.09 -7.73
C TYR A 191 19.71 -9.81 -6.38
N VAL A 192 20.44 -9.09 -5.53
CA VAL A 192 19.94 -8.49 -4.30
C VAL A 192 20.24 -6.99 -4.34
N TYR A 193 19.23 -6.17 -4.14
CA TYR A 193 19.40 -4.73 -4.03
C TYR A 193 19.13 -4.28 -2.58
N ILE A 194 20.13 -3.61 -2.00
CA ILE A 194 20.05 -3.06 -0.65
C ILE A 194 19.60 -1.61 -0.76
N ASN A 195 18.36 -1.35 -0.37
CA ASN A 195 17.90 0.01 -0.22
C ASN A 195 18.43 0.62 1.08
N ASP A 196 18.11 -0.02 2.20
CA ASP A 196 18.52 0.41 3.54
C ASP A 196 18.74 -0.80 4.46
N VAL A 197 19.66 -0.66 5.40
CA VAL A 197 20.08 -1.65 6.40
C VAL A 197 20.49 -0.97 7.71
N ASP A 198 20.23 -1.65 8.84
CA ASP A 198 20.73 -1.28 10.17
C ASP A 198 21.93 -2.15 10.58
N GLU A 199 22.50 -1.88 11.75
CA GLU A 199 23.66 -2.65 12.25
C GLU A 199 23.26 -4.09 12.61
N GLU A 200 22.05 -4.32 13.15
CA GLU A 200 21.52 -5.66 13.42
C GLU A 200 21.52 -6.51 12.13
N PHE A 201 21.05 -5.96 11.00
CA PHE A 201 21.10 -6.65 9.72
C PHE A 201 22.53 -7.02 9.30
N LYS A 202 23.48 -6.10 9.47
CA LYS A 202 24.88 -6.35 9.10
C LYS A 202 25.51 -7.43 9.98
N GLU A 203 25.19 -7.45 11.27
CA GLU A 203 25.67 -8.47 12.19
C GLU A 203 25.11 -9.85 11.84
N GLU A 204 23.81 -9.94 11.58
CA GLU A 204 23.09 -11.20 11.39
C GLU A 204 23.25 -11.78 9.96
N TYR A 205 23.34 -10.93 8.93
CA TYR A 205 23.38 -11.35 7.52
C TYR A 205 24.64 -10.94 6.78
N GLY A 206 25.55 -10.20 7.41
CA GLY A 206 26.72 -9.62 6.75
C GLY A 206 27.60 -10.63 6.04
N GLU A 207 27.67 -11.87 6.54
CA GLU A 207 28.44 -12.95 5.90
C GLU A 207 28.07 -13.16 4.42
N LEU A 208 26.78 -13.04 4.07
CA LEU A 208 26.30 -13.19 2.69
C LEU A 208 26.93 -12.17 1.73
N PHE A 209 27.34 -11.01 2.27
CA PHE A 209 27.91 -9.87 1.56
C PHE A 209 29.41 -9.68 1.87
N ASN A 210 30.10 -10.73 2.33
CA ASN A 210 31.49 -10.66 2.81
C ASN A 210 31.72 -9.54 3.85
N TYR A 211 30.72 -9.31 4.71
CA TYR A 211 30.69 -8.27 5.75
C TYR A 211 30.83 -6.82 5.25
N ASN A 212 30.60 -6.58 3.95
CA ASN A 212 30.66 -5.25 3.35
C ASN A 212 29.29 -4.81 2.78
N VAL A 213 28.26 -4.76 3.63
CA VAL A 213 26.92 -4.37 3.22
C VAL A 213 26.82 -2.85 3.07
N LYS A 214 26.77 -2.38 1.83
CA LYS A 214 26.51 -0.99 1.43
C LYS A 214 25.03 -0.74 1.14
N LYS A 215 24.54 0.42 1.59
CA LYS A 215 23.22 0.97 1.23
C LYS A 215 23.21 1.44 -0.23
N HIS A 216 22.04 1.46 -0.85
CA HIS A 216 21.84 1.88 -2.24
C HIS A 216 22.74 1.13 -3.23
N ASN A 217 22.87 -0.18 -3.01
CA ASN A 217 23.84 -1.01 -3.73
C ASN A 217 23.20 -2.27 -4.30
N LEU A 218 23.70 -2.69 -5.46
CA LEU A 218 23.28 -3.89 -6.16
C LEU A 218 24.34 -4.98 -5.98
N TYR A 219 23.90 -6.18 -5.67
CA TYR A 219 24.75 -7.36 -5.57
C TYR A 219 24.24 -8.45 -6.50
N LYS A 220 25.16 -9.16 -7.15
CA LYS A 220 24.87 -10.34 -7.96
C LYS A 220 25.02 -11.61 -7.14
N VAL A 221 24.08 -12.53 -7.34
CA VAL A 221 24.07 -13.84 -6.70
C VAL A 221 25.06 -14.77 -7.43
N GLN A 222 26.09 -15.26 -6.72
CA GLN A 222 27.11 -16.17 -7.28
C GLN A 222 27.50 -17.24 -6.26
N GLU A 223 27.35 -18.54 -6.59
CA GLU A 223 27.92 -19.69 -5.86
C GLU A 223 27.94 -19.56 -4.31
N ASN A 224 26.82 -19.11 -3.72
CA ASN A 224 26.62 -18.87 -2.27
C ASN A 224 27.18 -17.56 -1.68
N LYS A 225 27.50 -16.57 -2.50
CA LYS A 225 27.87 -15.21 -2.08
C LYS A 225 27.16 -14.13 -2.90
N LEU A 226 27.09 -12.94 -2.32
CA LEU A 226 26.61 -11.73 -2.97
C LEU A 226 27.81 -10.86 -3.33
N VAL A 227 28.00 -10.65 -4.63
CA VAL A 227 29.13 -9.90 -5.20
C VAL A 227 28.69 -8.48 -5.54
N ASP A 228 29.41 -7.48 -5.05
CA ASP A 228 29.13 -6.07 -5.31
C ASP A 228 29.25 -5.74 -6.81
N MET A 229 28.24 -5.05 -7.36
CA MET A 229 28.17 -4.67 -8.77
C MET A 229 28.61 -3.22 -9.05
N TYR A 230 28.79 -2.40 -8.02
CA TYR A 230 29.11 -0.98 -8.16
C TYR A 230 30.53 -0.61 -7.69
N GLU A 231 31.41 -1.61 -7.49
CA GLU A 231 32.85 -1.40 -7.24
C GLU A 231 33.58 -0.71 -8.41
#